data_AF-A0A7C6TEJ2-F1
#
_entry.id   AF-A0A7C6TEJ2-F1
#
_cell.length_a   1.000
_cell.length_b   1.000
_cell.length_c   1.000
_cell.angle_alpha   90.00
_cell.angle_beta   90.00
_cell.angle_gamma   90.00
#
_symmetry.space_group_name_H-M   'P 1'
#
loop_
_entity.id
_entity.type
_entity.pdbx_description
1 polymer ?
#
loop_
_entity_poly.entity_id
_entity_poly.type
_entity_poly.pdbx_seq_one_letter_code
_entity_poly.pdbx_strand_id
1 'polypeptide(L)'
;MSARIKPPPLCQAAMDRASDLDRAYFRRHPRARQYRRPQVQGEFWPASAPPGTEVDVLLLAPGVRARVPVLPTGALDDAERWN
;
A
#
# COMPACT_ATOMS: atom_id res chain seq x y z
N MET A 1 -9.65 0.43 27.04
CA MET A 1 -8.45 -0.17 26.39
C MET A 1 -8.89 -0.71 25.03
N SER A 2 -8.49 -0.07 23.93
CA SER A 2 -8.81 -0.59 22.58
C SER A 2 -7.89 -1.78 22.30
N ALA A 3 -8.47 -2.95 22.02
CA ALA A 3 -7.70 -4.14 21.66
C ALA A 3 -6.97 -3.85 20.33
N ARG A 4 -5.64 -4.00 20.32
CA ARG A 4 -4.86 -3.92 19.07
C ARG A 4 -5.27 -5.08 18.18
N ILE A 5 -6.09 -4.81 17.18
CA ILE A 5 -6.40 -5.78 16.12
C ILE A 5 -5.08 -6.07 15.40
N LYS A 6 -4.73 -7.34 15.25
CA LYS A 6 -3.54 -7.78 14.54
C LYS A 6 -3.90 -8.15 13.10
N PRO A 7 -3.01 -7.90 12.13
CA PRO A 7 -3.21 -8.39 10.77
C PRO A 7 -3.25 -9.92 10.76
N PRO A 8 -4.14 -10.53 9.97
CA PRO A 8 -4.04 -11.95 9.62
C PRO A 8 -2.66 -12.26 9.02
N PRO A 9 -2.13 -13.49 9.19
CA PRO A 9 -0.80 -13.85 8.69
C PRO A 9 -0.59 -13.55 7.19
N LEU A 10 -1.62 -13.75 6.36
CA LEU A 10 -1.55 -13.44 4.93
C LEU A 10 -1.41 -11.95 4.66
N CYS A 11 -2.12 -11.09 5.41
CA CYS A 11 -1.99 -9.64 5.30
C CYS A 11 -0.62 -9.17 5.79
N GLN A 12 -0.09 -9.76 6.86
CA GLN A 12 1.28 -9.46 7.31
C GLN A 12 2.31 -9.80 6.23
N ALA A 13 2.24 -11.00 5.66
CA ALA A 13 3.13 -11.41 4.57
C ALA A 13 3.01 -10.50 3.33
N ALA A 14 1.80 -10.02 3.02
CA ALA A 14 1.57 -9.05 1.94
C ALA A 14 2.26 -7.70 2.23
N MET A 15 2.14 -7.18 3.45
CA MET A 15 2.79 -5.94 3.88
C MET A 15 4.33 -6.05 3.85
N ASP A 16 4.87 -7.19 4.24
CA ASP A 16 6.31 -7.47 4.20
C ASP A 16 6.80 -7.55 2.75
N ARG A 17 6.10 -8.31 1.90
CA ARG A 17 6.39 -8.39 0.46
C ARG A 17 6.36 -7.02 -0.22
N ALA A 18 5.35 -6.21 0.05
CA ALA A 18 5.27 -4.84 -0.43
C ALA A 18 6.49 -4.01 -0.01
N SER A 19 6.92 -4.14 1.25
CA SER A 19 8.08 -3.44 1.79
C SER A 19 9.39 -3.85 1.13
N ASP A 20 9.54 -5.13 0.81
CA ASP A 20 10.71 -5.65 0.11
C ASP A 20 10.78 -5.19 -1.34
N LEU A 21 9.63 -5.15 -2.04
CA LEU A 21 9.54 -4.60 -3.40
C LEU A 21 9.94 -3.13 -3.41
N ASP A 22 9.38 -2.32 -2.52
CA ASP A 22 9.69 -0.89 -2.44
C ASP A 22 11.18 -0.65 -2.11
N ARG A 23 11.72 -1.43 -1.16
CA ARG A 23 13.14 -1.36 -0.81
C ARG A 23 14.03 -1.76 -1.98
N ALA A 24 13.68 -2.81 -2.72
CA ALA A 24 14.42 -3.23 -3.89
C ALA A 24 14.40 -2.15 -4.99
N TYR A 25 13.25 -1.52 -5.23
CA TYR A 25 13.13 -0.46 -6.22
C TYR A 25 14.03 0.74 -5.90
N PHE A 26 13.94 1.32 -4.70
CA PHE A 26 14.75 2.49 -4.32
C PHE A 26 16.24 2.18 -4.19
N ARG A 27 16.62 0.93 -3.90
CA ARG A 27 18.04 0.50 -3.98
C ARG A 27 18.56 0.52 -5.41
N ARG A 28 17.76 0.09 -6.38
CA ARG A 28 18.13 0.12 -7.81
C ARG A 28 18.05 1.52 -8.40
N HIS A 29 17.20 2.39 -7.87
CA HIS A 29 16.97 3.75 -8.35
C HIS A 29 17.21 4.78 -7.23
N PRO A 30 18.47 5.04 -6.84
CA PRO A 30 18.80 5.87 -5.68
C PRO A 30 18.38 7.34 -5.81
N ARG A 31 18.12 7.82 -7.05
CA ARG A 31 17.63 9.17 -7.32
C ARG A 31 16.10 9.26 -7.39
N ALA A 32 15.39 8.14 -7.42
CA ALA A 32 13.93 8.15 -7.48
C ALA A 32 13.33 8.68 -6.17
N ARG A 33 12.33 9.54 -6.29
CA ARG A 33 11.52 10.03 -5.15
C ARG A 33 10.14 9.39 -5.10
N GLN A 34 9.68 8.86 -6.21
CA GLN A 34 8.38 8.23 -6.34
C GLN A 34 8.42 7.18 -7.45
N TYR A 35 7.54 6.19 -7.36
CA TYR A 35 7.22 5.29 -8.46
C TYR A 35 5.84 4.66 -8.25
N ARG A 36 5.28 4.07 -9.32
CA ARG A 36 4.00 3.38 -9.29
C ARG A 36 4.19 1.88 -9.50
N ARG A 37 3.41 1.06 -8.80
CA ARG A 37 3.38 -0.40 -8.98
C ARG A 37 1.98 -0.98 -8.77
N PRO A 38 1.71 -2.21 -9.25
CA PRO A 38 0.52 -2.93 -8.83
C PRO A 38 0.45 -3.11 -7.32
N GLN A 39 -0.77 -3.09 -6.78
CA GLN A 39 -1.02 -3.44 -5.38
C GLN A 39 -0.61 -4.89 -5.09
N VAL A 40 -0.04 -5.12 -3.91
CA VAL A 40 0.05 -6.45 -3.30
C VAL A 40 -1.23 -6.71 -2.51
N GLN A 41 -1.99 -7.74 -2.90
CA GLN A 41 -3.27 -8.04 -2.25
C GLN A 41 -3.10 -8.27 -0.75
N GLY A 42 -3.82 -7.50 0.07
CA GLY A 42 -3.73 -7.53 1.54
C GLY A 42 -2.76 -6.51 2.16
N GLU A 43 -2.02 -5.72 1.38
CA GLU A 43 -1.02 -4.78 1.92
C GLU A 43 -1.60 -3.56 2.66
N PHE A 44 -2.90 -3.29 2.51
CA PHE A 44 -3.59 -2.15 3.12
C PHE A 44 -4.41 -2.53 4.36
N TRP A 45 -4.25 -3.73 4.91
CA TRP A 45 -4.96 -4.17 6.10
C TRP A 45 -4.84 -3.11 7.23
N PRO A 46 -5.94 -2.79 7.95
CA PRO A 46 -7.26 -3.43 7.93
C PRO A 46 -8.19 -2.97 6.80
N ALA A 47 -7.77 -2.00 5.98
CA ALA A 47 -8.50 -1.59 4.79
C ALA A 47 -8.26 -2.55 3.61
N SER A 48 -9.09 -2.39 2.58
CA SER A 48 -8.94 -3.07 1.30
C SER A 48 -8.90 -2.04 0.18
N ALA A 49 -8.01 -2.27 -0.79
CA ALA A 49 -8.10 -1.63 -2.10
C ALA A 49 -8.56 -2.69 -3.12
N PRO A 50 -9.40 -2.31 -4.11
CA PRO A 50 -9.92 -3.22 -5.12
C PRO A 50 -8.81 -3.93 -5.91
N PRO A 51 -9.04 -5.16 -6.40
CA PRO A 51 -8.13 -5.81 -7.35
C PRO A 51 -7.85 -4.91 -8.56
N GLY A 52 -6.60 -4.93 -9.05
CA GLY A 52 -6.18 -4.08 -10.15
C GLY A 52 -5.82 -2.64 -9.76
N THR A 53 -5.94 -2.27 -8.48
CA THR A 53 -5.47 -0.96 -7.99
C THR A 53 -3.95 -0.84 -8.16
N GLU A 54 -3.50 0.30 -8.66
CA GLU A 54 -2.11 0.68 -8.62
C GLU A 54 -1.79 1.41 -7.30
N VAL A 55 -0.53 1.42 -6.91
CA VAL A 55 -0.06 2.06 -5.68
C VAL A 55 1.06 3.03 -6.04
N ASP A 56 0.85 4.30 -5.71
CA ASP A 56 1.91 5.29 -5.69
C ASP A 56 2.73 5.14 -4.42
N VAL A 57 4.04 4.96 -4.60
CA VAL A 57 5.00 4.81 -3.50
C VAL A 57 5.92 6.01 -3.50
N LEU A 58 5.88 6.79 -2.41
CA LEU A 58 6.67 8.00 -2.23
C LEU A 58 7.75 7.78 -1.18
N LEU A 59 8.99 8.20 -1.48
CA LEU A 59 10.08 8.23 -0.52
C LEU A 59 10.02 9.55 0.27
N LEU A 60 9.51 9.50 1.49
CA LEU A 60 9.36 10.68 2.34
C LEU A 60 10.68 11.07 3.01
N ALA A 61 11.46 10.07 3.44
CA ALA A 61 12.77 10.23 4.07
C ALA A 61 13.58 8.92 3.89
N PRO A 62 14.90 8.90 4.17
CA PRO A 62 15.66 7.66 4.15
C PRO A 62 15.01 6.56 5.00
N GLY A 63 14.62 5.45 4.36
CA GLY A 63 13.94 4.33 5.02
C GLY A 63 12.43 4.50 5.23
N VAL A 64 11.87 5.70 5.06
CA VAL A 64 10.44 6.00 5.27
C VAL A 64 9.73 6.18 3.93
N ARG A 65 8.68 5.39 3.71
CA ARG A 65 7.92 5.38 2.46
C ARG A 65 6.42 5.47 2.75
N ALA A 66 5.71 6.26 1.95
CA ALA A 66 4.25 6.26 1.91
C ALA A 66 3.77 5.39 0.75
N ARG A 67 2.63 4.72 0.94
CA ARG A 67 1.91 3.99 -0.10
C ARG A 67 0.50 4.56 -0.20
N VAL A 68 0.11 4.96 -1.40
CA VAL A 68 -1.19 5.53 -1.66
C VAL A 68 -1.87 4.69 -2.74
N PRO A 69 -3.01 4.04 -2.46
CA PRO A 69 -3.78 3.35 -3.48
C PRO A 69 -4.33 4.39 -4.47
N VAL A 70 -4.09 4.17 -5.75
CA VAL A 70 -4.60 4.99 -6.85
C VAL A 70 -5.92 4.37 -7.27
N LEU A 71 -7.00 4.85 -6.67
CA LEU A 71 -8.35 4.41 -7.01
C LEU A 71 -8.84 5.15 -8.27
N PRO A 72 -9.58 4.48 -9.17
CA PRO A 72 -10.23 5.16 -10.28
C PRO A 72 -11.19 6.24 -9.74
N THR A 73 -11.20 7.40 -10.39
CA THR A 73 -12.18 8.47 -10.15
C THR A 73 -13.60 7.90 -10.29
N GLY A 74 -14.29 7.71 -9.16
CA GLY A 74 -15.60 7.05 -9.05
C GLY A 74 -15.66 5.95 -7.99
N ALA A 75 -14.52 5.38 -7.57
CA ALA A 75 -14.49 4.35 -6.53
C ALA A 75 -14.77 4.88 -5.10
N LEU A 76 -14.72 6.21 -4.90
CA LEU A 76 -15.08 6.85 -3.64
C LEU A 76 -16.60 6.97 -3.46
N ASP A 77 -17.36 7.06 -4.55
CA ASP A 77 -18.83 7.15 -4.52
C ASP A 77 -19.47 5.84 -4.00
N ASP A 78 -18.81 4.71 -4.25
CA ASP A 78 -19.22 3.40 -3.71
C ASP A 78 -18.77 3.18 -2.26
N ALA A 79 -17.66 3.80 -1.81
CA ALA A 79 -17.16 3.64 -0.44
C ALA A 79 -18.03 4.37 0.60
N GLU A 80 -18.66 5.50 0.22
CA GLU A 80 -19.62 6.21 1.09
C GLU A 80 -20.96 5.48 1.26
N ARG A 81 -21.30 4.54 0.36
CA ARG A 81 -22.55 3.76 0.47
C ARG A 81 -22.51 2.62 1.49
N TRP A 82 -21.35 2.28 2.03
CA TRP A 82 -21.16 1.18 2.98
C TRP A 82 -20.86 1.64 4.42
N ASN A 83 -21.02 2.92 4.74
CA ASN A 83 -21.00 3.45 6.12
C ASN A 83 -22.41 3.70 6.64
#